data_AF-A0A1G2SFM2-F1
#
_entry.id   AF-A0A1G2SFM2-F1
#
_cell.length_a   1.000
_cell.length_b   1.000
_cell.length_c   1.000
_cell.angle_alpha   90.00
_cell.angle_beta   90.00
_cell.angle_gamma   90.00
#
_symmetry.space_group_name_H-M   'P 1'
#
loop_
_entity.id
_entity.type
_entity.pdbx_description
1 polymer ?
#
loop_
_entity_poly.entity_id
_entity_poly.type
_entity_poly.pdbx_seq_one_letter_code
_entity_poly.pdbx_strand_id
1 'polypeptide(L)'
;MNTTVNVRLEKKIKAEASKTLSGLGLDMSTAVKMFLYQVVAEQGIPFVPTKNPAAIRARWDAQVAEALKGPGYKTAAELHRALAKIK
;
A
#
# COMPACT_ATOMS: atom_id res chain seq x y z
N MET A 1 2.66 7.33 -26.35
CA MET A 1 2.41 8.77 -26.07
C MET A 1 2.45 8.95 -24.56
N ASN A 2 3.20 9.94 -24.07
CA ASN A 2 3.24 10.26 -22.64
C ASN A 2 2.48 11.58 -22.41
N THR A 3 1.76 11.67 -21.31
CA THR A 3 1.02 12.86 -20.92
C THR A 3 1.44 13.30 -19.51
N THR A 4 1.33 14.60 -19.24
CA THR A 4 1.75 15.22 -17.99
C THR A 4 0.54 15.55 -17.14
N VAL A 5 0.63 15.30 -15.84
CA VAL A 5 -0.38 15.70 -14.84
C VAL A 5 0.15 16.88 -14.04
N ASN A 6 -0.57 18.00 -14.06
CA ASN A 6 -0.26 19.17 -13.25
C ASN A 6 -1.22 19.26 -12.07
N VAL A 7 -0.70 19.26 -10.84
CA VAL A 7 -1.49 19.33 -9.61
C VAL A 7 -1.05 20.54 -8.78
N ARG A 8 -2.01 21.34 -8.32
CA ARG A 8 -1.75 22.44 -7.39
C ARG A 8 -1.82 21.91 -5.95
N LEU A 9 -0.81 22.24 -5.16
CA LEU A 9 -0.72 21.83 -3.77
C LEU A 9 -0.04 22.90 -2.93
N GLU A 10 -0.35 22.94 -1.64
CA GLU A 10 0.33 23.82 -0.69
C GLU A 10 1.80 23.46 -0.57
N LYS A 11 2.66 24.48 -0.45
CA LYS A 11 4.12 24.30 -0.37
C LYS A 11 4.53 23.41 0.81
N LYS A 12 3.84 23.54 1.95
CA LYS A 12 4.09 22.74 3.15
C LYS A 12 3.80 21.25 2.90
N ILE A 13 2.62 20.94 2.36
CA ILE A 13 2.22 19.57 2.03
C ILE A 13 3.17 18.96 0.99
N LYS A 14 3.59 19.73 -0.02
CA LYS A 14 4.58 19.27 -1.01
C LYS A 14 5.89 18.84 -0.34
N ALA A 15 6.40 19.68 0.57
CA ALA A 15 7.67 19.42 1.24
C ALA A 15 7.58 18.21 2.17
N GLU A 16 6.50 18.09 2.94
CA GLU A 16 6.27 16.95 3.84
C GLU A 16 6.11 15.64 3.05
N ALA A 17 5.29 15.63 2.01
CA ALA A 17 5.10 14.46 1.16
C ALA A 17 6.41 14.03 0.48
N SER A 18 7.19 14.96 -0.07
CA SER A 18 8.50 14.64 -0.65
C SER A 18 9.45 14.03 0.38
N LYS A 19 9.52 14.57 1.60
CA LYS A 19 10.39 14.03 2.66
C LYS A 19 9.99 12.61 3.03
N THR A 20 8.69 12.36 3.20
CA THR A 20 8.17 11.02 3.53
C THR A 20 8.48 10.02 2.42
N LEU A 21 8.24 10.39 1.15
CA LEU A 21 8.51 9.51 0.01
C LEU A 21 10.01 9.23 -0.18
N SER A 22 10.88 10.22 0.03
CA SER A 22 12.33 10.01 0.00
C SER A 22 12.80 9.01 1.05
N GLY A 23 12.16 8.99 2.23
CA GLY A 23 12.43 7.98 3.26
C GLY A 23 12.08 6.55 2.82
N LEU A 24 11.22 6.40 1.81
CA LEU A 24 10.86 5.13 1.18
C LEU A 24 11.68 4.86 -0.11
N GLY A 25 12.61 5.73 -0.47
CA GLY A 25 13.38 5.64 -1.72
C GLY A 25 12.58 6.00 -2.97
N LEU A 26 11.49 6.76 -2.84
CA LEU A 26 10.60 7.14 -3.94
C LEU A 26 10.64 8.65 -4.18
N ASP A 27 10.63 9.04 -5.46
CA ASP A 27 10.34 10.42 -5.85
C ASP A 27 8.81 10.66 -6.01
N MET A 28 8.42 11.93 -6.02
CA MET A 28 7.02 12.34 -6.13
C MET A 28 6.32 11.81 -7.39
N SER A 29 7.01 11.81 -8.54
CA SER A 29 6.43 11.36 -9.81
C SER A 29 6.21 9.86 -9.80
N THR A 30 7.15 9.10 -9.22
CA THR A 30 7.01 7.65 -9.04
C THR A 30 5.85 7.32 -8.13
N ALA A 31 5.70 8.01 -7.00
CA ALA A 31 4.58 7.82 -6.09
C ALA A 31 3.21 8.14 -6.75
N VAL A 32 3.12 9.24 -7.50
CA VAL A 32 1.88 9.62 -8.21
C VAL A 32 1.54 8.58 -9.30
N LYS A 33 2.52 8.05 -10.03
CA LYS A 33 2.29 6.98 -11.00
C LYS A 33 1.76 5.71 -10.31
N MET A 34 2.38 5.30 -9.19
CA MET A 34 1.92 4.14 -8.43
C MET A 34 0.48 4.31 -7.96
N PHE A 35 0.13 5.49 -7.44
CA PHE A 35 -1.24 5.80 -7.06
C PHE A 35 -2.22 5.64 -8.22
N LEU A 36 -1.90 6.21 -9.39
CA LEU A 36 -2.76 6.12 -10.58
C LEU A 36 -2.87 4.70 -11.12
N TYR A 37 -1.78 3.92 -11.07
CA TYR A 37 -1.84 2.50 -11.43
C TYR A 37 -2.76 1.72 -10.50
N GLN A 38 -2.73 2.00 -9.20
CA GLN A 38 -3.62 1.34 -8.26
C GLN A 38 -5.08 1.76 -8.46
N VAL A 39 -5.34 3.02 -8.82
CA VAL A 39 -6.70 3.46 -9.20
C VAL A 39 -7.25 2.62 -10.36
N VAL A 40 -6.44 2.37 -11.39
CA VAL A 40 -6.83 1.55 -12.53
C VAL A 40 -7.00 0.08 -12.12
N ALA A 41 -6.09 -0.46 -11.31
CA ALA A 41 -6.13 -1.85 -10.87
C ALA A 41 -7.35 -2.17 -10.00
N GLU A 42 -7.71 -1.26 -9.08
CA GLU A 42 -8.83 -1.44 -8.16
C GLU A 42 -10.17 -0.90 -8.68
N GLN A 43 -10.17 -0.23 -9.85
CA GLN A 43 -11.34 0.48 -10.38
C GLN A 43 -11.97 1.43 -9.34
N GLY A 44 -11.12 2.12 -8.57
CA GLY A 44 -11.55 2.91 -7.42
C GLY A 44 -10.41 3.71 -6.78
N ILE A 45 -10.69 4.39 -5.66
CA ILE A 45 -9.64 5.08 -4.90
C ILE A 45 -8.87 4.05 -4.06
N PRO A 46 -7.52 3.96 -4.19
CA PRO A 46 -6.70 2.92 -3.58
C PRO A 46 -6.36 3.19 -2.10
N PHE A 47 -7.31 3.81 -1.39
CA PHE A 47 -7.30 3.97 0.05
C PHE A 47 -8.73 4.25 0.50
N VAL A 48 -9.07 3.90 1.75
CA VAL A 48 -10.41 4.14 2.29
C VAL A 48 -10.47 5.55 2.86
N PRO A 49 -11.22 6.50 2.26
CA PRO A 49 -11.38 7.83 2.82
C PRO A 49 -12.23 7.72 4.08
N THR A 50 -11.67 8.04 5.24
CA THR A 50 -12.39 7.93 6.51
C THR A 50 -11.92 9.02 7.48
N LYS A 51 -12.84 9.45 8.35
CA LYS A 51 -12.52 10.24 9.53
C LYS A 51 -12.20 9.38 10.75
N ASN A 52 -12.35 8.05 10.63
CA ASN A 52 -12.09 7.09 11.69
C ASN A 52 -10.90 6.17 11.32
N PRO A 53 -9.65 6.63 11.52
CA PRO A 53 -8.47 5.82 11.23
C PRO A 53 -8.37 4.57 12.12
N ALA A 54 -8.95 4.62 13.33
CA ALA A 54 -8.99 3.46 14.24
C ALA A 54 -9.78 2.29 13.64
N ALA A 55 -10.84 2.55 12.86
CA ALA A 55 -11.58 1.50 12.16
C ALA A 55 -10.75 0.80 11.07
N ILE A 56 -9.92 1.54 10.33
CA ILE A 56 -8.97 0.93 9.37
C ILE A 56 -7.98 0.05 10.12
N ARG A 57 -7.44 0.55 11.23
CA ARG A 57 -6.45 -0.18 12.02
C ARG A 57 -7.03 -1.47 12.60
N ALA A 58 -8.24 -1.42 13.17
CA ALA A 58 -8.94 -2.59 13.68
C ALA A 58 -9.16 -3.65 12.60
N ARG A 59 -9.49 -3.25 11.36
CA ARG A 59 -9.61 -4.17 10.22
C ARG A 59 -8.29 -4.86 9.91
N TRP A 60 -7.18 -4.13 9.90
CA TRP A 60 -5.85 -4.71 9.68
C TRP A 60 -5.44 -5.64 10.81
N ASP A 61 -5.65 -5.24 12.06
CA ASP A 61 -5.32 -6.06 13.22
C ASP A 61 -6.14 -7.36 13.22
N ALA A 62 -7.41 -7.32 12.79
CA ALA A 62 -8.23 -8.51 12.59
C ALA A 62 -7.69 -9.43 11.48
N GLN A 63 -7.23 -8.87 10.35
CA GLN A 63 -6.59 -9.64 9.28
C GLN A 63 -5.29 -10.32 9.76
N VAL A 64 -4.48 -9.61 10.54
CA VAL A 64 -3.26 -10.15 11.14
C VAL A 64 -3.60 -11.25 12.14
N ALA A 65 -4.59 -11.05 13.01
CA ALA A 65 -5.02 -12.04 13.97
C ALA A 65 -5.52 -13.32 13.28
N GLU A 66 -6.26 -13.20 12.18
CA GLU A 66 -6.67 -14.34 11.37
C GLU A 66 -5.47 -15.03 10.72
N ALA A 67 -4.54 -14.27 10.13
CA ALA A 67 -3.33 -14.83 9.52
C ALA A 67 -2.45 -15.58 10.54
N LEU A 68 -2.39 -15.11 11.78
CA LEU A 68 -1.65 -15.75 12.88
C LEU A 68 -2.26 -17.08 13.34
N LYS A 69 -3.54 -17.36 13.03
CA LYS A 69 -4.14 -18.69 13.27
C LYS A 69 -3.64 -19.73 12.27
N GLY A 70 -3.07 -19.29 11.15
CA GLY A 70 -2.45 -20.15 10.16
C GLY A 70 -1.18 -20.82 10.69
N PRO A 71 -0.74 -21.94 10.09
CA PRO A 71 0.50 -22.59 10.46
C PRO A 71 1.70 -21.64 10.23
N GLY A 72 2.53 -21.47 11.25
CA GLY A 72 3.84 -20.84 11.11
C GLY A 72 4.85 -21.82 10.50
N TYR A 73 5.74 -21.31 9.64
CA TYR A 73 6.79 -22.12 9.01
C TYR A 73 8.15 -21.72 9.57
N LYS A 74 8.99 -22.70 9.91
CA LYS A 74 10.32 -22.43 10.48
C LYS A 74 11.35 -22.14 9.39
N THR A 75 11.09 -22.57 8.16
CA THR A 75 11.97 -22.37 7.01
C THR A 75 11.20 -21.93 5.77
N ALA A 76 11.87 -21.19 4.89
CA ALA A 76 11.32 -20.80 3.59
C ALA A 76 10.93 -22.02 2.73
N ALA A 77 11.65 -23.14 2.84
CA ALA A 77 11.35 -24.37 2.13
C ALA A 77 10.02 -25.00 2.57
N GLU A 78 9.72 -24.99 3.88
CA GLU A 78 8.43 -25.43 4.42
C GLU A 78 7.28 -24.54 3.93
N LEU A 79 7.48 -23.22 3.97
CA LEU A 79 6.50 -22.26 3.45
C LEU A 79 6.20 -22.50 1.97
N HIS A 80 7.22 -22.62 1.12
CA HIS A 80 7.03 -22.86 -0.32
C HIS A 80 6.31 -24.18 -0.60
N ARG A 81 6.63 -25.25 0.13
CA ARG A 81 5.91 -26.54 0.00
C ARG A 81 4.45 -26.40 0.40
N ALA A 82 4.14 -25.60 1.40
CA ALA A 82 2.76 -25.38 1.82
C ALA A 82 1.99 -24.53 0.82
N LEU A 83 2.56 -23.42 0.33
CA LEU A 83 1.95 -22.58 -0.70
C LEU A 83 1.67 -23.33 -2.01
N ALA A 84 2.57 -24.24 -2.40
CA ALA A 84 2.39 -25.08 -3.59
C ALA A 84 1.18 -26.03 -3.52
N LYS A 85 0.66 -26.32 -2.31
CA LYS A 85 -0.53 -27.16 -2.10
C LYS A 85 -1.86 -26.38 -2.10
N ILE A 86 -1.82 -25.04 -2.10
CA ILE A 86 -3.01 -24.17 -2.08
C ILE A 86 -3.46 -23.84 -3.52
N LYS A 87 -3.18 -24.73 -4.49
CA LYS A 87 -3.57 -24.53 -5.89
C LYS A 87 -4.92 -25.18 -6.17
#